data_AF-A0A0E0C267-F1
#
_entry.id   AF-A0A0E0C267-F1
#
_cell.length_a   1.000
_cell.length_b   1.000
_cell.length_c   1.000
_cell.angle_alpha   90.00
_cell.angle_beta   90.00
_cell.angle_gamma   90.00
#
_symmetry.space_group_name_H-M   'P 1'
#
loop_
_entity.id
_entity.type
_entity.pdbx_description
1 polymer ?
#
loop_
_entity_poly.entity_id
_entity_poly.type
_entity_poly.pdbx_seq_one_letter_code
_entity_poly.pdbx_strand_id
1 'polypeptide(L)'
;MADVNAVTFADEGSDVLYSGSDDSLCKVWDRRCNKRGKQVGVLTGHLDGITFIDSRGDGHYFISNCKDQTIKLWDIRKMSSTVKDCTPKAYEWDYRWMTYPSEARYFKHPYDQSLSTFRGHSVLRTLIRCYFSPIHSTGQRYIYTGSSDQCVYIYDVATGKIVEKLRWHGSIIRDCSWHPYFPTLVSSSWDGYLVRWEATEDDKDPSMLKTGKQRMHPEGYTFSFVF
;
A
#
# COMPACT_ATOMS: atom_id res chain seq x y z
N MET A 1 -18.78 5.81 -15.28
CA MET A 1 -17.39 6.32 -15.27
C MET A 1 -16.73 5.73 -14.04
N ALA A 2 -15.53 5.17 -14.17
CA ALA A 2 -14.77 4.69 -13.01
C ALA A 2 -13.85 5.81 -12.53
N ASP A 3 -13.80 6.04 -11.22
CA ASP A 3 -12.97 7.09 -10.64
C ASP A 3 -11.50 6.65 -10.61
N VAL A 4 -10.60 7.59 -10.94
CA VAL A 4 -9.16 7.38 -10.79
C VAL A 4 -8.77 7.81 -9.40
N ASN A 5 -8.23 6.88 -8.62
CA ASN A 5 -7.95 7.09 -7.21
C ASN A 5 -6.48 7.44 -6.96
N ALA A 6 -5.58 6.98 -7.82
CA ALA A 6 -4.15 7.22 -7.70
C ALA A 6 -3.44 7.26 -9.05
N VAL A 7 -2.40 8.08 -9.11
CA VAL A 7 -1.45 8.18 -10.21
C VAL A 7 -0.05 8.41 -9.64
N THR A 8 0.96 7.81 -10.24
CA THR A 8 2.36 8.06 -9.87
C THR A 8 3.29 7.93 -11.09
N PHE A 9 4.45 8.57 -11.03
CA PHE A 9 5.51 8.37 -12.01
C PHE A 9 6.25 7.06 -11.73
N ALA A 10 6.74 6.42 -12.80
CA ALA A 10 7.51 5.19 -12.68
C ALA A 10 8.86 5.41 -11.98
N ASP A 11 9.53 6.51 -12.27
CA ASP A 11 10.76 6.97 -11.63
C ASP A 11 10.91 8.49 -11.81
N GLU A 12 11.96 9.08 -11.21
CA GLU A 12 12.31 10.47 -11.43
C GLU A 12 12.85 10.68 -12.85
N GLY A 13 11.97 11.13 -13.75
CA GLY A 13 12.33 11.51 -15.12
C GLY A 13 11.74 10.62 -16.21
N SER A 14 11.07 9.52 -15.85
CA SER A 14 10.42 8.65 -16.82
C SER A 14 9.16 9.26 -17.42
N ASP A 15 8.96 8.96 -18.70
CA ASP A 15 7.72 9.20 -19.42
C ASP A 15 6.61 8.20 -19.06
N VAL A 16 6.91 7.24 -18.18
CA VAL A 16 5.99 6.19 -17.75
C VAL A 16 5.25 6.60 -16.49
N LEU A 17 3.93 6.41 -16.50
CA LEU A 17 3.02 6.65 -15.39
C LEU A 17 2.23 5.38 -15.06
N TYR A 18 1.90 5.21 -13.79
CA TYR A 18 0.99 4.18 -13.30
C TYR A 18 -0.28 4.82 -12.77
N SER A 19 -1.43 4.20 -13.00
CA SER A 19 -2.70 4.66 -12.43
C SER A 19 -3.55 3.51 -11.91
N GLY A 20 -4.27 3.76 -10.81
CA GLY A 20 -5.22 2.84 -10.20
C GLY A 20 -6.62 3.45 -10.14
N SER A 21 -7.63 2.62 -10.43
CA SER A 21 -9.02 3.06 -10.55
C SER A 21 -10.00 2.05 -9.93
N ASP A 22 -11.26 2.48 -9.81
CA ASP A 22 -12.38 1.64 -9.42
C ASP A 22 -12.75 0.55 -10.44
N ASP A 23 -12.13 0.55 -11.61
CA ASP A 23 -12.24 -0.55 -12.58
C ASP A 23 -11.37 -1.78 -12.23
N SER A 24 -10.73 -1.80 -11.05
CA SER A 24 -9.84 -2.85 -10.54
C SER A 24 -8.54 -3.06 -11.31
N LEU A 25 -8.24 -2.22 -12.31
CA LEU A 25 -7.05 -2.36 -13.16
C LEU A 25 -5.95 -1.39 -12.75
N CYS A 26 -4.72 -1.89 -12.71
CA CYS A 26 -3.54 -1.04 -12.74
C CYS A 26 -3.16 -0.79 -14.20
N LYS A 27 -3.15 0.48 -14.63
CA LYS A 27 -2.83 0.86 -16.01
C LYS A 27 -1.46 1.51 -16.08
N VAL A 28 -0.73 1.20 -17.15
CA VAL A 28 0.58 1.76 -17.46
C VAL A 28 0.44 2.68 -18.67
N TRP A 29 1.01 3.88 -18.58
CA TRP A 29 0.95 4.89 -19.62
C TRP A 29 2.37 5.29 -19.99
N ASP A 30 2.62 5.55 -21.27
CA ASP A 30 3.89 6.11 -21.74
C ASP A 30 3.58 7.40 -22.52
N ARG A 31 4.05 8.54 -22.02
CA ARG A 31 3.81 9.87 -22.61
C ARG A 31 4.32 9.98 -24.05
N ARG A 32 5.38 9.25 -24.41
CA ARG A 32 5.96 9.27 -25.76
C ARG A 32 5.04 8.63 -26.79
N CYS A 33 4.24 7.67 -26.36
CA CYS A 33 3.34 6.89 -27.21
C CYS A 33 1.85 7.22 -27.00
N ASN A 34 1.51 8.08 -26.02
CA ASN A 34 0.13 8.41 -25.65
C ASN A 34 -0.54 9.40 -26.63
N LYS A 35 -0.63 9.03 -27.90
CA LYS A 35 -1.28 9.86 -28.95
C LYS A 35 -2.81 9.72 -28.98
N ARG A 36 -3.36 8.69 -28.33
CA ARG A 36 -4.79 8.31 -28.44
C ARG A 36 -5.50 8.17 -27.09
N GLY A 37 -4.88 8.60 -25.99
CA GLY A 37 -5.46 8.44 -24.65
C GLY A 37 -5.62 6.97 -24.24
N LYS A 38 -4.79 6.07 -24.79
CA LYS A 38 -4.81 4.65 -24.47
C LYS A 38 -3.59 4.29 -23.64
N GLN A 39 -3.82 3.48 -22.62
CA GLN A 39 -2.76 2.87 -21.84
C GLN A 39 -1.89 1.97 -22.72
N VAL A 40 -0.60 1.89 -22.44
CA VAL A 40 0.33 0.99 -23.15
C VAL A 40 0.20 -0.45 -22.66
N GLY A 41 -0.28 -0.64 -21.43
CA GLY A 41 -0.55 -1.95 -20.88
C GLY A 41 -1.44 -1.88 -19.64
N VAL A 42 -1.97 -3.04 -19.27
CA VAL A 42 -2.78 -3.24 -18.07
C VAL A 42 -2.22 -4.41 -17.26
N LEU A 43 -2.34 -4.30 -15.95
CA LEU A 43 -2.06 -5.35 -14.98
C LEU A 43 -3.37 -5.70 -14.27
N THR A 44 -3.81 -6.95 -14.44
CA THR A 44 -5.03 -7.48 -13.84
C THR A 44 -4.71 -8.37 -12.65
N GLY A 45 -5.57 -8.35 -11.63
CA GLY A 45 -5.42 -9.24 -10.47
C GLY A 45 -6.13 -8.80 -9.19
N HIS A 46 -6.46 -7.51 -9.05
CA HIS A 46 -7.35 -7.05 -7.99
C HIS A 46 -8.80 -7.43 -8.28
N LEU A 47 -9.60 -7.57 -7.22
CA LEU A 47 -11.02 -7.95 -7.31
C LEU A 47 -11.99 -6.77 -7.12
N ASP A 48 -11.47 -5.61 -6.72
CA ASP A 48 -12.24 -4.42 -6.41
C ASP A 48 -11.41 -3.16 -6.73
N GLY A 49 -11.95 -1.97 -6.47
CA GLY A 49 -11.30 -0.70 -6.79
C GLY A 49 -9.97 -0.50 -6.07
N ILE A 50 -8.97 -0.03 -6.81
CA ILE A 50 -7.65 0.31 -6.29
C ILE A 50 -7.74 1.63 -5.53
N THR A 51 -7.25 1.66 -4.29
CA THR A 51 -7.29 2.86 -3.45
C THR A 51 -6.04 3.71 -3.56
N PHE A 52 -4.89 3.10 -3.84
CA PHE A 52 -3.62 3.80 -3.92
C PHE A 52 -2.58 3.02 -4.74
N ILE A 53 -1.60 3.74 -5.28
CA ILE A 53 -0.43 3.17 -5.98
C ILE A 53 0.81 3.91 -5.52
N ASP A 54 1.89 3.17 -5.28
CA ASP A 54 3.20 3.75 -5.02
C ASP A 54 4.27 3.08 -5.89
N SER A 55 5.17 3.89 -6.45
CA SER A 55 6.23 3.41 -7.31
C SER A 55 7.44 3.01 -6.50
N ARG A 56 8.15 1.96 -6.94
CA ARG A 56 9.47 1.65 -6.37
C ARG A 56 10.53 2.66 -6.80
N GLY A 57 10.27 3.44 -7.86
CA GLY A 57 11.20 4.43 -8.39
C GLY A 57 12.32 3.83 -9.25
N ASP A 58 12.21 2.56 -9.63
CA ASP A 58 13.15 1.86 -10.50
C ASP A 58 12.64 1.67 -11.94
N GLY A 59 11.50 2.29 -12.26
CA GLY A 59 10.90 2.20 -13.59
C GLY A 59 10.31 0.83 -13.92
N HIS A 60 10.26 -0.12 -12.98
CA HIS A 60 9.89 -1.51 -13.25
C HIS A 60 8.85 -2.09 -12.30
N TYR A 61 8.91 -1.73 -11.02
CA TYR A 61 8.02 -2.28 -10.01
C TYR A 61 7.21 -1.17 -9.32
N PHE A 62 6.01 -1.53 -8.91
CA PHE A 62 5.16 -0.68 -8.10
C PHE A 62 4.24 -1.55 -7.24
N ILE A 63 3.63 -0.94 -6.23
CA ILE A 63 2.61 -1.57 -5.39
C ILE A 63 1.27 -0.87 -5.56
N SER A 64 0.19 -1.60 -5.32
CA SER A 64 -1.16 -1.04 -5.24
C SER A 64 -1.89 -1.55 -4.02
N ASN A 65 -2.64 -0.67 -3.37
CA ASN A 65 -3.60 -1.02 -2.32
C ASN A 65 -5.02 -1.08 -2.89
N CYS A 66 -5.85 -1.99 -2.39
CA CYS A 66 -7.18 -2.23 -2.95
C CYS A 66 -8.26 -2.49 -1.90
N LYS A 67 -9.50 -2.16 -2.27
CA LYS A 67 -10.72 -2.46 -1.54
C LYS A 67 -10.93 -3.97 -1.30
N ASP A 68 -10.24 -4.84 -2.05
CA ASP A 68 -10.19 -6.29 -1.79
C ASP A 68 -9.36 -6.69 -0.55
N GLN A 69 -8.91 -5.71 0.24
CA GLN A 69 -8.13 -5.88 1.47
C GLN A 69 -6.72 -6.44 1.20
N THR A 70 -6.20 -6.25 -0.02
CA THR A 70 -4.87 -6.69 -0.39
C THR A 70 -4.01 -5.55 -0.95
N ILE A 71 -2.71 -5.66 -0.67
CA ILE A 71 -1.68 -4.93 -1.43
C ILE A 71 -1.06 -5.92 -2.40
N LYS A 72 -0.81 -5.50 -3.62
CA LYS A 72 -0.11 -6.32 -4.63
C LYS A 72 1.16 -5.63 -5.10
N LEU A 73 2.21 -6.42 -5.28
CA LEU A 73 3.46 -6.02 -5.93
C LEU A 73 3.40 -6.42 -7.40
N TRP A 74 3.77 -5.49 -8.29
CA TRP A 74 3.68 -5.67 -9.73
C TRP A 74 5.03 -5.50 -10.41
N ASP A 75 5.16 -6.15 -11.55
CA ASP A 75 6.24 -5.95 -12.51
C ASP A 75 5.61 -5.53 -13.84
N ILE A 76 5.95 -4.35 -14.33
CA ILE A 76 5.36 -3.81 -15.57
C ILE A 76 5.62 -4.70 -16.78
N ARG A 77 6.69 -5.51 -16.76
CA ARG A 77 7.02 -6.41 -17.88
C ARG A 77 6.03 -7.56 -18.02
N LYS A 78 5.20 -7.79 -17.00
CA LYS A 78 4.09 -8.75 -17.03
C LYS A 78 2.78 -8.15 -17.56
N MET A 79 2.75 -6.87 -17.92
CA MET A 79 1.53 -6.21 -18.39
C MET A 79 1.00 -6.83 -19.68
N SER A 80 -0.32 -6.81 -19.84
CA SER A 80 -1.03 -7.26 -21.04
C SER A 80 -1.50 -6.05 -21.85
N SER A 81 -1.54 -6.16 -23.18
CA SER A 81 -2.13 -5.14 -24.05
C SER A 81 -3.66 -5.16 -24.04
N THR A 82 -4.25 -6.31 -23.71
CA THR A 82 -5.70 -6.52 -23.61
C THR A 82 -6.12 -6.74 -22.17
N VAL A 83 -7.25 -6.16 -21.79
CA VAL A 83 -7.94 -6.49 -20.53
C VAL A 83 -8.47 -7.91 -20.67
N LYS A 84 -7.97 -8.82 -19.84
CA LYS A 84 -8.55 -10.16 -19.70
C LYS A 84 -9.75 -10.00 -18.78
N ASP A 85 -10.94 -10.05 -19.36
CA ASP A 85 -12.18 -9.90 -18.62
C ASP A 85 -12.46 -11.18 -17.83
N CYS A 86 -12.65 -11.03 -16.52
CA CYS A 86 -13.53 -11.80 -15.64
C CYS A 86 -13.25 -11.45 -14.18
N THR A 87 -14.15 -10.70 -13.53
CA THR A 87 -15.20 -11.35 -12.73
C THR A 87 -16.34 -10.35 -12.42
N PRO A 88 -17.62 -10.79 -12.43
CA PRO A 88 -18.70 -10.10 -11.72
C PRO A 88 -18.30 -9.90 -10.25
N LYS A 89 -18.87 -8.92 -9.53
CA LYS A 89 -18.69 -8.80 -8.09
C LYS A 89 -18.87 -10.17 -7.43
N ALA A 90 -17.77 -10.79 -6.99
CA ALA A 90 -17.78 -12.15 -6.43
C ALA A 90 -18.62 -12.22 -5.14
N TYR A 91 -18.92 -11.05 -4.56
CA TYR A 91 -19.72 -10.84 -3.38
C TYR A 91 -20.32 -9.43 -3.40
N GLU A 92 -21.49 -9.24 -2.79
CA GLU A 92 -22.07 -7.91 -2.57
C GLU A 92 -21.47 -7.26 -1.33
N TRP A 93 -20.66 -6.24 -1.53
CA TRP A 93 -20.05 -5.47 -0.44
C TRP A 93 -19.84 -4.02 -0.84
N ASP A 94 -19.99 -3.13 0.13
CA ASP A 94 -19.76 -1.70 0.00
C ASP A 94 -18.74 -1.25 1.05
N TYR A 95 -17.56 -0.86 0.57
CA TYR A 95 -16.43 -0.44 1.41
C TYR A 95 -16.74 0.75 2.31
N ARG A 96 -17.79 1.53 2.05
CA ARG A 96 -18.09 2.74 2.81
C ARG A 96 -18.71 2.44 4.19
N TRP A 97 -19.38 1.30 4.35
CA TRP A 97 -20.11 1.00 5.58
C TRP A 97 -20.29 -0.49 5.91
N MET A 98 -20.07 -1.41 4.96
CA MET A 98 -20.26 -2.84 5.22
C MET A 98 -18.98 -3.47 5.77
N THR A 99 -19.12 -4.37 6.74
CA THR A 99 -18.00 -5.22 7.18
C THR A 99 -17.57 -6.12 6.04
N TYR A 100 -16.26 -6.20 5.79
CA TYR A 100 -15.72 -7.02 4.70
C TYR A 100 -16.02 -8.52 4.94
N PRO A 101 -16.62 -9.23 3.96
CA PRO A 101 -16.98 -10.63 4.12
C PRO A 101 -15.74 -11.50 4.34
N SER A 102 -15.79 -12.38 5.34
CA SER A 102 -14.62 -13.14 5.77
C SER A 102 -14.17 -14.16 4.73
N GLU A 103 -15.13 -14.64 3.94
CA GLU A 103 -15.00 -15.64 2.88
C GLU A 103 -14.21 -15.07 1.68
N ALA A 104 -14.37 -13.77 1.43
CA ALA A 104 -13.74 -13.08 0.29
C ALA A 104 -12.26 -12.78 0.52
N ARG A 105 -11.75 -12.83 1.76
CA ARG A 105 -10.39 -12.41 2.14
C ARG A 105 -9.28 -13.18 1.41
N TYR A 106 -9.60 -14.38 0.94
CA TYR A 106 -8.68 -15.25 0.22
C TYR A 106 -9.05 -15.49 -1.25
N PHE A 107 -10.06 -14.78 -1.75
CA PHE A 107 -10.36 -14.83 -3.18
C PHE A 107 -9.17 -14.29 -3.99
N LYS A 108 -8.95 -14.91 -5.15
CA LYS A 108 -7.88 -14.56 -6.06
C LYS A 108 -8.45 -14.46 -7.45
N HIS A 109 -8.08 -13.38 -8.14
CA HIS A 109 -8.45 -13.20 -9.53
C HIS A 109 -7.83 -14.32 -10.39
N PRO A 110 -8.59 -14.97 -11.30
CA PRO A 110 -8.09 -16.09 -12.11
C PRO A 110 -6.86 -15.74 -12.95
N TYR A 111 -6.77 -14.50 -13.42
CA TYR A 111 -5.67 -14.00 -14.25
C TYR A 111 -4.70 -13.09 -13.49
N ASP A 112 -4.61 -13.21 -12.16
CA ASP A 112 -3.73 -12.37 -11.33
C ASP A 112 -2.27 -12.36 -11.81
N GLN A 113 -1.80 -11.19 -12.25
CA GLN A 113 -0.45 -10.94 -12.76
C GLN A 113 0.54 -10.45 -11.68
N SER A 114 0.08 -10.30 -10.44
CA SER A 114 0.93 -9.80 -9.35
C SER A 114 2.06 -10.77 -9.02
N LEU A 115 3.19 -10.22 -8.58
CA LEU A 115 4.33 -11.00 -8.09
C LEU A 115 4.05 -11.55 -6.69
N SER A 116 3.52 -10.69 -5.83
CA SER A 116 3.25 -10.98 -4.43
C SER A 116 1.96 -10.30 -4.00
N THR A 117 1.26 -10.87 -3.02
CA THR A 117 0.05 -10.29 -2.41
C THR A 117 0.21 -10.25 -0.90
N PHE A 118 0.06 -9.08 -0.30
CA PHE A 118 0.16 -8.82 1.13
C PHE A 118 -1.24 -8.65 1.73
N ARG A 119 -1.48 -9.29 2.88
CA ARG A 119 -2.78 -9.37 3.55
C ARG A 119 -2.64 -9.10 5.04
N GLY A 120 -3.71 -8.63 5.66
CA GLY A 120 -3.81 -8.43 7.10
C GLY A 120 -4.43 -7.08 7.43
N HIS A 121 -3.95 -6.03 6.76
CA HIS A 121 -4.59 -4.72 6.81
C HIS A 121 -6.03 -4.77 6.24
N SER A 122 -6.84 -3.84 6.71
CA SER A 122 -8.22 -3.63 6.28
C SER A 122 -8.40 -2.24 5.66
N VAL A 123 -9.23 -2.18 4.60
CA VAL A 123 -9.65 -0.99 3.85
C VAL A 123 -11.16 -0.81 4.01
N LEU A 124 -11.55 0.24 4.73
CA LEU A 124 -12.95 0.59 4.97
C LEU A 124 -13.10 2.11 5.10
N ARG A 125 -14.25 2.64 4.67
CA ARG A 125 -14.68 4.06 4.71
C ARG A 125 -13.83 5.05 3.91
N THR A 126 -12.56 4.77 3.67
CA THR A 126 -11.63 5.67 2.99
C THR A 126 -10.67 4.93 2.08
N LEU A 127 -10.04 5.68 1.19
CA LEU A 127 -8.97 5.20 0.33
C LEU A 127 -7.67 5.22 1.12
N ILE A 128 -7.33 4.07 1.70
CA ILE A 128 -6.12 3.87 2.50
C ILE A 128 -4.92 3.76 1.58
N ARG A 129 -3.81 4.36 2.00
CA ARG A 129 -2.57 4.43 1.21
C ARG A 129 -1.53 3.43 1.68
N CYS A 130 -0.73 2.96 0.74
CA CYS A 130 0.43 2.10 0.96
C CYS A 130 1.66 2.69 0.29
N TYR A 131 2.84 2.39 0.83
CA TYR A 131 4.10 2.92 0.33
C TYR A 131 5.23 1.91 0.45
N PHE A 132 6.22 2.00 -0.43
CA PHE A 132 7.54 1.46 -0.16
C PHE A 132 8.20 2.27 0.95
N SER A 133 8.90 1.57 1.83
CA SER A 133 9.81 2.19 2.79
C SER A 133 10.94 2.94 2.07
N PRO A 134 11.57 3.95 2.70
CA PRO A 134 12.52 4.81 2.01
C PRO A 134 13.80 4.08 1.59
N ILE A 135 14.34 4.45 0.43
CA ILE A 135 15.56 3.84 -0.11
C ILE A 135 16.78 4.08 0.78
N HIS A 136 16.92 5.27 1.37
CA HIS A 136 18.10 5.65 2.15
C HIS A 136 18.21 4.92 3.49
N SER A 137 17.12 4.84 4.26
CA SER A 137 17.13 4.23 5.60
C SER A 137 16.92 2.72 5.60
N THR A 138 16.15 2.18 4.64
CA THR A 138 15.73 0.76 4.66
C THR A 138 16.03 0.00 3.37
N GLY A 139 16.53 0.67 2.32
CA GLY A 139 16.71 0.05 1.01
C GLY A 139 15.39 -0.37 0.34
N GLN A 140 14.26 0.22 0.73
CA GLN A 140 12.91 -0.18 0.32
C GLN A 140 12.56 -1.64 0.62
N ARG A 141 13.16 -2.21 1.68
CA ARG A 141 12.91 -3.59 2.11
C ARG A 141 11.47 -3.83 2.53
N TYR A 142 10.79 -2.80 3.01
CA TYR A 142 9.46 -2.89 3.58
C TYR A 142 8.39 -2.19 2.73
N ILE A 143 7.15 -2.65 2.87
CA ILE A 143 5.94 -1.92 2.49
C ILE A 143 5.22 -1.54 3.77
N TYR A 144 4.71 -0.32 3.86
CA TYR A 144 3.90 0.10 5.00
C TYR A 144 2.57 0.70 4.55
N THR A 145 1.55 0.56 5.38
CA THR A 145 0.18 1.01 5.08
C THR A 145 -0.57 1.35 6.36
N GLY A 146 -1.49 2.30 6.27
CA GLY A 146 -2.51 2.50 7.29
C GLY A 146 -3.55 1.38 7.26
N SER A 147 -4.50 1.41 8.18
CA SER A 147 -5.63 0.49 8.16
C SER A 147 -6.85 1.05 8.88
N SER A 148 -8.03 0.60 8.45
CA SER A 148 -9.28 0.86 9.14
C SER A 148 -9.40 0.15 10.49
N ASP A 149 -8.53 -0.83 10.76
CA ASP A 149 -8.43 -1.49 12.07
C ASP A 149 -7.56 -0.72 13.08
N GLN A 150 -7.28 0.56 12.79
CA GLN A 150 -6.57 1.52 13.65
C GLN A 150 -5.07 1.22 13.81
N CYS A 151 -4.50 0.46 12.88
CA CYS A 151 -3.12 0.03 12.94
C CYS A 151 -2.31 0.44 11.70
N VAL A 152 -1.02 0.65 11.89
CA VAL A 152 -0.05 0.69 10.79
C VAL A 152 0.51 -0.72 10.62
N TYR A 153 0.50 -1.23 9.40
CA TYR A 153 1.12 -2.50 9.06
C TYR A 153 2.41 -2.26 8.31
N ILE A 154 3.46 -3.01 8.66
CA ILE A 154 4.73 -3.04 7.96
C ILE A 154 4.99 -4.47 7.52
N TYR A 155 5.18 -4.67 6.21
CA TYR A 155 5.44 -5.95 5.57
C TYR A 155 6.88 -6.00 5.05
N ASP A 156 7.52 -7.16 5.10
CA ASP A 156 8.78 -7.40 4.41
C ASP A 156 8.47 -7.81 2.95
N VAL A 157 9.06 -7.08 1.99
CA VAL A 157 8.76 -7.22 0.56
C VAL A 157 9.16 -8.61 0.04
N ALA A 158 10.28 -9.15 0.51
CA ALA A 158 10.84 -10.41 0.03
C ALA A 158 10.04 -11.62 0.54
N THR A 159 9.64 -11.59 1.81
CA THR A 159 8.95 -12.71 2.47
C THR A 159 7.43 -12.61 2.41
N GLY A 160 6.88 -11.41 2.20
CA GLY A 160 5.44 -11.14 2.24
C GLY A 160 4.83 -11.12 3.64
N LYS A 161 5.64 -11.29 4.69
CA LYS A 161 5.16 -11.40 6.08
C LYS A 161 4.99 -10.02 6.70
N ILE A 162 4.02 -9.91 7.62
CA ILE A 162 3.90 -8.75 8.51
C ILE A 162 5.08 -8.82 9.49
N VAL A 163 5.92 -7.79 9.47
CA VAL A 163 7.04 -7.65 10.39
C VAL A 163 6.60 -6.92 11.63
N GLU A 164 5.83 -5.84 11.46
CA GLU A 164 5.34 -5.04 12.56
C GLU A 164 3.89 -4.58 12.37
N LYS A 165 3.22 -4.42 13.52
CA LYS A 165 1.85 -3.91 13.60
C LYS A 165 1.75 -2.86 14.71
N LEU A 166 1.80 -1.60 14.31
CA LEU A 166 1.80 -0.47 15.23
C LEU A 166 0.37 -0.10 15.63
N ARG A 167 0.10 -0.02 16.92
CA ARG A 167 -1.25 0.19 17.48
C ARG A 167 -1.23 1.31 18.51
N TRP A 168 -2.02 2.34 18.25
CA TRP A 168 -2.26 3.42 19.21
C TRP A 168 -3.51 4.24 18.87
N HIS A 169 -3.69 4.53 17.58
CA HIS A 169 -4.82 5.32 17.10
C HIS A 169 -6.15 4.75 17.55
N GLY A 170 -7.12 5.63 17.82
CA GLY A 170 -8.48 5.25 18.21
C GLY A 170 -9.44 5.14 17.02
N SER A 171 -8.95 5.40 15.80
CA SER A 171 -9.75 5.42 14.58
C SER A 171 -8.91 5.04 13.35
N ILE A 172 -9.54 5.11 12.18
CA ILE A 172 -8.98 4.70 10.89
C ILE A 172 -7.72 5.51 10.58
N ILE A 173 -6.64 4.80 10.24
CA ILE A 173 -5.41 5.41 9.73
C ILE A 173 -5.49 5.42 8.21
N ARG A 174 -5.59 6.63 7.65
CA ARG A 174 -5.72 6.81 6.19
C ARG A 174 -4.36 6.83 5.51
N ASP A 175 -3.39 7.48 6.14
CA ASP A 175 -2.09 7.77 5.53
C ASP A 175 -0.96 7.73 6.55
N CYS A 176 0.22 7.33 6.08
CA CYS A 176 1.45 7.21 6.84
C CYS A 176 2.62 7.73 5.99
N SER A 177 3.63 8.32 6.62
CA SER A 177 4.85 8.77 5.96
C SER A 177 6.08 8.36 6.77
N TRP A 178 6.97 7.59 6.15
CA TRP A 178 8.24 7.20 6.76
C TRP A 178 9.32 8.20 6.37
N HIS A 179 9.99 8.78 7.36
CA HIS A 179 11.08 9.70 7.16
C HIS A 179 12.23 9.05 6.36
N PRO A 180 12.78 9.71 5.32
CA PRO A 180 13.79 9.10 4.45
C PRO A 180 15.09 8.66 5.14
N TYR A 181 15.54 9.43 6.13
CA TYR A 181 16.83 9.23 6.81
C TYR A 181 16.68 8.72 8.25
N PHE A 182 15.86 9.38 9.07
CA PHE A 182 15.62 8.97 10.45
C PHE A 182 14.69 7.76 10.57
N PRO A 183 14.84 6.93 11.61
CA PRO A 183 13.95 5.82 11.90
C PRO A 183 12.65 6.35 12.52
N THR A 184 11.93 7.18 11.78
CA THR A 184 10.70 7.83 12.22
C THR A 184 9.62 7.63 11.17
N LEU A 185 8.44 7.18 11.60
CA LEU A 185 7.23 7.11 10.79
C LEU A 185 6.18 8.02 11.42
N VAL A 186 5.36 8.68 10.62
CA VAL A 186 4.23 9.49 11.10
C VAL A 186 2.95 8.93 10.50
N SER A 187 1.93 8.68 11.31
CA SER A 187 0.60 8.28 10.84
C SER A 187 -0.45 9.34 11.13
N SER A 188 -1.44 9.41 10.24
CA SER A 188 -2.58 10.31 10.35
C SER A 188 -3.89 9.51 10.42
N SER A 189 -4.72 9.86 11.40
CA SER A 189 -5.94 9.13 11.72
C SER A 189 -7.16 10.03 11.79
N TRP A 190 -8.32 9.42 11.60
CA TRP A 190 -9.63 10.05 11.74
C TRP A 190 -10.01 10.37 13.20
N ASP A 191 -9.20 9.96 14.18
CA ASP A 191 -9.33 10.37 15.58
C ASP A 191 -8.89 11.82 15.83
N GLY A 192 -8.34 12.49 14.81
CA GLY A 192 -7.86 13.87 14.89
C GLY A 192 -6.40 14.00 15.33
N TYR A 193 -5.69 12.89 15.55
CA TYR A 193 -4.30 12.91 15.99
C TYR A 193 -3.32 12.54 14.87
N LEU A 194 -2.14 13.16 14.94
CA LEU A 194 -0.93 12.69 14.27
C LEU A 194 -0.06 11.98 15.29
N VAL A 195 0.48 10.83 14.90
CA VAL A 195 1.31 10.00 15.77
C VAL A 195 2.66 9.82 15.15
N ARG A 196 3.71 10.09 15.92
CA ARG A 196 5.10 9.82 15.55
C ARG A 196 5.54 8.49 16.15
N TRP A 197 6.05 7.61 15.32
CA TRP A 197 6.62 6.30 15.66
C TRP A 197 8.14 6.37 15.48
N GLU A 198 8.93 5.98 16.47
CA GLU A 198 10.41 6.04 16.42
C GLU A 198 11.05 4.69 16.75
N ALA A 199 12.00 4.20 15.96
CA ALA A 199 12.82 3.06 16.40
C ALA A 199 13.87 3.48 17.41
N THR A 200 13.90 2.79 18.55
CA THR A 200 14.94 2.98 19.58
C THR A 200 16.14 2.10 19.29
N GLU A 201 17.33 2.69 19.27
CA GLU A 201 18.64 2.05 19.01
C GLU A 201 19.13 1.11 20.13
N ASP A 202 18.31 0.83 21.16
CA ASP A 202 18.78 0.25 22.43
C ASP A 202 18.80 -1.29 22.49
N ASP A 203 18.91 -1.97 21.35
CA ASP A 203 19.21 -3.41 21.31
C ASP A 203 20.21 -3.73 20.19
N LYS A 204 21.34 -4.33 20.57
CA LYS A 204 22.62 -4.45 19.83
C LYS A 204 22.60 -5.36 18.58
N ASP A 205 21.59 -5.28 17.73
CA ASP A 205 21.58 -5.97 16.44
C ASP A 205 20.71 -5.21 15.39
N PRO A 206 21.33 -4.44 14.46
CA PRO A 206 20.61 -3.63 13.47
C PRO A 206 19.87 -4.44 12.39
N SER A 207 19.89 -5.77 12.47
CA SER A 207 19.25 -6.67 11.51
C SER A 207 17.92 -7.25 11.97
N MET A 208 17.54 -7.02 13.24
CA MET A 208 16.41 -7.71 13.87
C MET A 208 15.48 -6.77 14.61
N LEU A 209 14.20 -7.01 14.33
CA LEU A 209 13.05 -6.29 14.81
C LEU A 209 12.53 -6.92 16.11
N LYS A 210 12.53 -6.19 17.24
CA LYS A 210 12.05 -6.71 18.54
C LYS A 210 11.04 -5.80 19.24
N THR A 211 10.01 -6.41 19.80
CA THR A 211 8.79 -5.75 20.27
C THR A 211 8.96 -4.98 21.59
N GLY A 212 8.57 -3.69 21.59
CA GLY A 212 7.86 -3.03 22.69
C GLY A 212 8.68 -2.20 23.70
N LYS A 213 8.47 -0.87 23.67
CA LYS A 213 8.37 0.02 24.84
C LYS A 213 7.87 1.42 24.42
N GLN A 214 6.68 1.80 24.89
CA GLN A 214 6.08 3.12 24.66
C GLN A 214 6.66 4.16 25.64
N ARG A 215 7.04 5.35 25.17
CA ARG A 215 7.40 6.53 25.99
C ARG A 215 6.64 7.75 25.49
N MET A 216 5.85 8.40 26.34
CA MET A 216 5.16 9.66 26.03
C MET A 216 6.08 10.86 26.31
N HIS A 217 6.19 11.81 25.37
CA HIS A 217 6.90 13.09 25.56
C HIS A 217 5.91 14.23 25.88
N PRO A 218 6.24 15.22 26.73
CA PRO A 218 5.30 16.25 27.19
C PRO A 218 4.79 17.22 26.12
N GLU A 219 5.48 17.36 24.98
CA GLU A 219 5.17 18.35 23.93
C GLU A 219 4.69 17.72 22.61
N GLY A 220 4.34 16.44 22.62
CA GLY A 220 3.81 15.73 21.47
C GLY A 220 3.78 14.22 21.69
N TYR A 221 2.75 13.56 21.18
CA TYR A 221 2.57 12.11 21.29
C TYR A 221 3.56 11.37 20.36
N THR A 222 4.81 11.30 20.82
CA THR A 222 5.85 10.45 20.26
C THR A 222 5.70 9.07 20.88
N PHE A 223 5.83 8.00 20.09
CA PHE A 223 5.87 6.63 20.57
C PHE A 223 7.05 5.91 19.95
N SER A 224 7.74 5.12 20.77
CA SER A 224 8.91 4.38 20.35
C SER A 224 8.57 2.91 20.10
N PHE A 225 9.01 2.35 18.97
CA PHE A 225 8.90 0.94 18.58
C PHE A 225 10.04 0.59 17.64
N VAL A 226 10.74 -0.51 17.90
CA VAL A 226 11.86 -0.99 17.07
C VAL A 226 11.35 -1.39 15.68
N PHE A 227 12.09 -1.05 14.62
CA PHE A 227 11.98 -1.62 13.26
C PHE A 227 13.30 -1.77 12.52
#